data_AF-A0A973XAX9-F1
#
_entry.id   AF-A0A973XAX9-F1
#
_cell.length_a   1.000
_cell.length_b   1.000
_cell.length_c   1.000
_cell.angle_alpha   90.00
_cell.angle_beta   90.00
_cell.angle_gamma   90.00
#
_symmetry.space_group_name_H-M   'P 1'
#
loop_
_entity.id
_entity.type
_entity.pdbx_description
1 polymer ?
#
loop_
_entity_poly.entity_id
_entity_poly.type
_entity_poly.pdbx_seq_one_letter_code
_entity_poly.pdbx_strand_id
1 'polypeptide(L)'
;RASLTAPTLGIALKRWCRHHNLLTGSIQLTLTEQDGVASLTLNERADLGALREFCIVSVLRNALGVSCWLSDSRIALRQTTLRYAPPAHHKSYSVLFDGPVHFASDANSLEFDALYLALPLRRDEAALQRMLERALLLTVRPYRRDRLLLEKVRQLLRQDAATLRSADTLAERLNLSVRSLHRQLKDEGSSLQAIKDTVRRELALELLLKTQRPLKQIAERVGFTNEKSFLRAFKGWTGQTPDAVRQAAARAA
;
A
#
# COMPACT_ATOMS: atom_id res chain seq x y z
N ARG A 1 5.55 -19.21 -7.98
CA ARG A 1 4.61 -19.32 -9.13
C ARG A 1 3.15 -19.23 -8.70
N ALA A 2 2.63 -20.09 -7.80
CA ALA A 2 1.21 -20.08 -7.40
C ALA A 2 0.68 -18.73 -6.85
N SER A 3 1.54 -17.91 -6.25
CA SER A 3 1.19 -16.58 -5.74
C SER A 3 1.19 -15.48 -6.81
N LEU A 4 1.82 -15.69 -7.97
CA LEU A 4 2.03 -14.64 -8.99
C LEU A 4 0.74 -14.28 -9.74
N THR A 5 -0.14 -15.26 -9.94
CA THR A 5 -1.44 -15.08 -10.59
C THR A 5 -2.54 -14.61 -9.64
N ALA A 6 -2.18 -14.27 -8.39
CA ALA A 6 -3.15 -13.73 -7.44
C ALA A 6 -3.53 -12.29 -7.82
N PRO A 7 -4.80 -11.89 -7.67
CA PRO A 7 -5.22 -10.54 -8.01
C PRO A 7 -4.74 -9.51 -6.97
N THR A 8 -4.51 -9.92 -5.72
CA THR A 8 -4.07 -9.04 -4.63
C THR A 8 -2.97 -9.66 -3.77
N LEU A 9 -2.19 -8.82 -3.08
CA LEU A 9 -1.09 -9.25 -2.21
C LEU A 9 -1.58 -10.20 -1.10
N GLY A 10 -2.76 -9.95 -0.53
CA GLY A 10 -3.35 -10.80 0.51
C GLY A 10 -3.60 -12.22 0.02
N ILE A 11 -4.13 -12.38 -1.20
CA ILE A 11 -4.33 -13.72 -1.78
C ILE A 11 -2.97 -14.36 -2.10
N ALA A 12 -2.01 -13.59 -2.61
CA ALA A 12 -0.66 -14.06 -2.89
C ALA A 12 0.04 -14.61 -1.63
N LEU A 13 -0.06 -13.88 -0.52
CA LEU A 13 0.51 -14.26 0.78
C LEU A 13 -0.20 -15.45 1.41
N LYS A 14 -1.53 -15.51 1.36
CA LYS A 14 -2.29 -16.69 1.83
C LYS A 14 -1.91 -17.95 1.04
N ARG A 15 -1.78 -17.84 -0.28
CA ARG A 15 -1.28 -18.94 -1.13
C ARG A 15 0.15 -19.31 -0.76
N TRP A 16 1.02 -18.33 -0.51
CA TRP A 16 2.40 -18.58 -0.14
C TRP A 16 2.50 -19.33 1.19
N CYS A 17 1.80 -18.86 2.23
CA CYS A 17 1.72 -19.54 3.53
C CYS A 17 1.23 -20.97 3.38
N ARG A 18 0.15 -21.20 2.62
CA ARG A 18 -0.40 -22.54 2.39
C ARG A 18 0.64 -23.47 1.74
N HIS A 19 1.30 -23.06 0.67
CA HIS A 19 2.28 -23.93 0.00
C HIS A 19 3.55 -24.12 0.85
N HIS A 20 4.01 -23.09 1.55
CA HIS A 20 5.16 -23.20 2.45
C HIS A 20 4.90 -24.24 3.55
N ASN A 21 3.71 -24.22 4.14
CA ASN A 21 3.30 -25.16 5.18
C ASN A 21 3.12 -26.61 4.68
N LEU A 22 3.01 -26.82 3.37
CA LEU A 22 3.01 -28.16 2.77
C LEU A 22 4.44 -28.67 2.52
N LEU A 23 5.39 -27.76 2.27
CA LEU A 23 6.77 -28.10 1.92
C LEU A 23 7.69 -28.22 3.12
N THR A 24 7.34 -27.61 4.26
CA THR A 24 8.19 -27.55 5.45
C THR A 24 7.41 -27.96 6.69
N GLY A 25 7.98 -28.89 7.47
CA GLY A 25 7.39 -29.36 8.73
C GLY A 25 7.89 -28.63 9.97
N SER A 26 9.09 -28.03 9.91
CA SER A 26 9.75 -27.42 11.07
C SER A 26 9.25 -26.02 11.42
N ILE A 27 8.59 -25.34 10.47
CA ILE A 27 8.00 -24.02 10.67
C ILE A 27 6.63 -23.92 9.99
N GLN A 28 5.77 -23.06 10.51
CA GLN A 28 4.47 -22.76 9.96
C GLN A 28 4.28 -21.26 9.82
N LEU A 29 3.82 -20.83 8.65
CA LEU A 29 3.48 -19.45 8.35
C LEU A 29 1.97 -19.23 8.39
N THR A 30 1.55 -18.13 9.01
CA THR A 30 0.15 -17.72 9.08
C THR A 30 0.04 -16.23 8.77
N LEU A 31 -0.94 -15.85 7.95
CA LEU A 31 -1.31 -14.46 7.72
C LEU A 31 -2.66 -14.19 8.39
N THR A 32 -2.69 -13.25 9.32
CA THR A 32 -3.92 -12.76 9.97
C THR A 32 -4.13 -11.27 9.68
N GLU A 33 -5.38 -10.83 9.80
CA GLU A 33 -5.77 -9.43 9.71
C GLU A 33 -6.74 -9.14 10.85
N GLN A 34 -6.39 -8.19 11.72
CA GLN A 34 -7.18 -7.76 12.88
C GLN A 34 -7.04 -6.25 13.05
N ASP A 35 -8.15 -5.54 13.24
CA ASP A 35 -8.18 -4.09 13.50
C ASP A 35 -7.35 -3.23 12.52
N GLY A 36 -7.36 -3.59 11.24
CA GLY A 36 -6.59 -2.90 10.20
C GLY A 36 -5.08 -3.16 10.23
N VAL A 37 -4.63 -4.13 11.01
CA VAL A 37 -3.25 -4.64 11.05
C VAL A 37 -3.20 -6.01 10.40
N ALA A 38 -2.30 -6.17 9.43
CA ALA A 38 -1.92 -7.47 8.90
C ALA A 38 -0.69 -7.97 9.65
N SER A 39 -0.73 -9.24 10.09
CA SER A 39 0.40 -9.91 10.72
C SER A 39 0.77 -11.17 9.96
N LEU A 40 2.02 -11.24 9.49
CA LEU A 40 2.62 -12.47 8.99
C LEU A 40 3.44 -13.10 10.11
N THR A 41 2.94 -14.20 10.68
CA THR A 41 3.53 -14.89 11.82
C THR A 41 4.23 -16.17 11.39
N LEU A 42 5.43 -16.41 11.93
CA LEU A 42 6.19 -17.65 11.80
C LEU A 42 6.21 -18.38 13.14
N ASN A 43 5.55 -19.54 13.17
CA ASN A 43 5.53 -20.45 14.30
C ASN A 43 6.57 -21.56 14.10
N GLU A 44 7.36 -21.80 15.12
CA GLU A 44 8.32 -22.90 15.16
C GLU A 44 7.56 -24.19 15.52
N ARG A 45 7.64 -25.21 14.66
CA ARG A 45 6.97 -26.51 14.83
C ARG A 45 7.93 -27.61 15.28
N ALA A 46 9.24 -27.36 15.18
CA ALA A 46 10.31 -28.21 15.67
C ALA A 46 11.44 -27.33 16.22
N ASP A 47 12.37 -27.94 16.95
CA ASP A 47 13.60 -27.26 17.35
C ASP A 47 14.47 -26.98 16.10
N LEU A 48 14.79 -25.70 15.91
CA LEU A 48 15.62 -25.22 14.79
C LEU A 48 17.12 -25.17 15.16
N GLY A 49 17.46 -25.41 16.43
CA GLY A 49 18.83 -25.44 16.93
C GLY A 49 19.65 -24.21 16.57
N ALA A 50 20.90 -24.43 16.18
CA ALA A 50 21.84 -23.36 15.83
C ALA A 50 21.38 -22.51 14.63
N LEU A 51 20.49 -23.02 13.78
CA LEU A 51 19.97 -22.32 12.61
C LEU A 51 18.71 -21.51 12.90
N ARG A 52 18.19 -21.54 14.13
CA ARG A 52 16.96 -20.85 14.53
C ARG A 52 16.90 -19.40 14.06
N GLU A 53 17.91 -18.61 14.40
CA GLU A 53 17.98 -17.20 14.03
C GLU A 53 17.96 -17.04 12.50
N PHE A 54 18.86 -17.75 11.81
CA PHE A 54 18.99 -17.69 10.36
C PHE A 54 17.68 -18.07 9.66
N CYS A 55 17.03 -19.16 10.07
CA CYS A 55 15.77 -19.62 9.50
C CYS A 55 14.65 -18.59 9.67
N ILE A 56 14.45 -18.10 10.90
CA ILE A 56 13.37 -17.14 11.19
C ILE A 56 13.59 -15.84 10.41
N VAL A 57 14.79 -15.25 10.52
CA VAL A 57 15.11 -13.97 9.90
C VAL A 57 15.05 -14.08 8.38
N SER A 58 15.62 -15.14 7.80
CA SER A 58 15.62 -15.34 6.35
C SER A 58 14.21 -15.50 5.80
N VAL A 59 13.36 -16.29 6.45
CA VAL A 59 11.99 -16.51 5.96
C VAL A 59 11.17 -15.23 6.04
N LEU A 60 11.20 -14.51 7.16
CA LEU A 60 10.47 -13.25 7.32
C LEU A 60 11.00 -12.19 6.35
N ARG A 61 12.33 -12.03 6.22
CA ARG A 61 12.93 -11.05 5.31
C ARG A 61 12.61 -11.37 3.85
N ASN A 62 12.63 -12.64 3.45
CA ASN A 62 12.24 -13.06 2.11
C ASN A 62 10.75 -12.79 1.85
N ALA A 63 9.89 -13.08 2.83
CA ALA A 63 8.47 -12.77 2.73
C ALA A 63 8.23 -11.29 2.45
N LEU A 64 8.89 -10.42 3.23
CA LEU A 64 8.81 -8.97 3.06
C LEU A 64 9.34 -8.53 1.69
N GLY A 65 10.53 -9.00 1.30
CA GLY A 65 11.16 -8.62 0.04
C GLY A 65 10.32 -9.01 -1.18
N VAL A 66 9.83 -10.25 -1.19
CA VAL A 66 8.96 -10.76 -2.25
C VAL A 66 7.62 -10.03 -2.26
N SER A 67 7.04 -9.73 -1.10
CA SER A 67 5.79 -8.95 -1.01
C SER A 67 5.94 -7.55 -1.58
N CYS A 68 7.05 -6.88 -1.25
CA CYS A 68 7.35 -5.56 -1.78
C CYS A 68 7.56 -5.60 -3.30
N TRP A 69 8.28 -6.62 -3.78
CA TRP A 69 8.53 -6.80 -5.21
C TRP A 69 7.24 -7.11 -5.98
N LEU A 70 6.41 -8.03 -5.49
CA LEU A 70 5.13 -8.43 -6.09
C LEU A 70 4.16 -7.26 -6.25
N SER A 71 4.05 -6.43 -5.21
CA SER A 71 3.16 -5.26 -5.19
C SER A 71 3.77 -4.01 -5.84
N ASP A 72 5.06 -4.04 -6.18
CA ASP A 72 5.85 -2.85 -6.56
C ASP A 72 5.70 -1.72 -5.52
N SER A 73 5.67 -2.09 -4.24
CA SER A 73 5.46 -1.17 -3.10
C SER A 73 6.29 -1.61 -1.90
N ARG A 74 6.87 -0.66 -1.19
CA ARG A 74 7.52 -0.79 0.10
C ARG A 74 6.41 -0.96 1.12
N ILE A 75 6.50 -2.03 1.88
CA ILE A 75 5.63 -2.29 3.01
C ILE A 75 6.33 -1.70 4.24
N ALA A 76 5.81 -0.58 4.73
CA ALA A 76 6.28 -0.01 5.99
C ALA A 76 5.82 -0.91 7.14
N LEU A 77 6.77 -1.50 7.86
CA LEU A 77 6.43 -2.30 9.04
C LEU A 77 6.05 -1.36 10.18
N ARG A 78 4.98 -1.71 10.89
CA ARG A 78 4.66 -1.15 12.20
C ARG A 78 5.66 -1.64 13.23
N GLN A 79 5.95 -2.94 13.19
CA GLN A 79 6.96 -3.58 14.01
C GLN A 79 7.35 -4.95 13.47
N THR A 80 8.50 -5.44 13.93
CA THR A 80 8.92 -6.83 13.82
C THR A 80 9.07 -7.39 15.23
N THR A 81 8.45 -8.53 15.53
CA THR A 81 8.65 -9.21 16.81
C THR A 81 9.42 -10.50 16.61
N LEU A 82 10.28 -10.85 17.57
CA LEU A 82 11.13 -12.04 17.56
C LEU A 82 11.11 -12.69 18.95
N ARG A 83 10.97 -14.01 18.98
CA ARG A 83 10.78 -14.78 20.23
C ARG A 83 12.04 -14.97 21.05
N TYR A 84 13.20 -14.78 20.44
CA TYR A 84 14.49 -14.97 21.11
C TYR A 84 15.02 -13.66 21.67
N ALA A 85 15.92 -13.78 22.66
CA ALA A 85 16.64 -12.66 23.23
C ALA A 85 17.50 -11.94 22.17
N PRO A 86 17.72 -10.62 22.29
CA PRO A 86 18.51 -9.88 21.31
C PRO A 86 19.94 -10.44 21.21
N PRO A 87 20.41 -10.85 20.02
CA PRO A 87 21.78 -11.30 19.85
C PRO A 87 22.77 -10.13 19.95
N ALA A 88 24.06 -10.42 20.08
CA ALA A 88 25.12 -9.42 20.17
C ALA A 88 25.09 -8.43 18.99
N HIS A 89 24.73 -8.90 17.80
CA HIS A 89 24.63 -8.12 16.57
C HIS A 89 23.23 -7.55 16.30
N HIS A 90 22.30 -7.52 17.26
CA HIS A 90 20.91 -7.07 17.03
C HIS A 90 20.79 -5.70 16.33
N LYS A 91 21.78 -4.81 16.48
CA LYS A 91 21.82 -3.51 15.77
C LYS A 91 21.79 -3.64 14.24
N SER A 92 22.22 -4.77 13.68
CA SER A 92 22.17 -4.99 12.22
C SER A 92 20.76 -5.26 11.69
N TYR A 93 19.79 -5.58 12.57
CA TYR A 93 18.42 -5.91 12.17
C TYR A 93 17.70 -4.72 11.53
N SER A 94 18.11 -3.48 11.82
CA SER A 94 17.56 -2.28 11.18
C SER A 94 17.84 -2.21 9.68
N VAL A 95 18.79 -3.01 9.17
CA VAL A 95 19.08 -3.15 7.73
C VAL A 95 18.11 -4.16 7.08
N LEU A 96 17.58 -5.09 7.86
CA LEU A 96 16.70 -6.16 7.41
C LEU A 96 15.23 -5.75 7.49
N PHE A 97 14.84 -5.10 8.58
CA PHE A 97 13.47 -4.72 8.87
C PHE A 97 13.38 -3.21 9.07
N ASP A 98 12.61 -2.57 8.18
CA ASP A 98 12.30 -1.16 8.29
C ASP A 98 11.27 -0.95 9.41
N GLY A 99 11.70 -0.55 10.61
CA GLY A 99 10.81 -0.28 11.74
C GLY A 99 11.39 -0.74 13.08
N PRO A 100 10.65 -0.60 14.19
CA PRO A 100 11.06 -1.11 15.48
C PRO A 100 11.09 -2.64 15.47
N VAL A 101 12.15 -3.21 16.04
CA VAL A 101 12.32 -4.65 16.22
C VAL A 101 12.28 -4.95 17.72
N HIS A 102 11.32 -5.77 18.13
CA HIS A 102 11.13 -6.20 19.51
C HIS A 102 11.59 -7.65 19.67
N PHE A 103 12.54 -7.88 20.57
CA PHE A 103 13.02 -9.20 20.94
C PHE A 103 12.30 -9.70 22.19
N ALA A 104 12.48 -10.98 22.52
CA ALA A 104 11.82 -11.64 23.65
C ALA A 104 10.28 -11.45 23.67
N SER A 105 9.66 -11.46 22.48
CA SER A 105 8.21 -11.36 22.30
C SER A 105 7.55 -12.74 22.22
N ASP A 106 6.22 -12.80 22.25
CA ASP A 106 5.49 -14.09 22.21
C ASP A 106 5.55 -14.78 20.84
N ALA A 107 5.72 -14.01 19.76
CA ALA A 107 5.68 -14.49 18.37
C ALA A 107 6.84 -13.94 17.51
N ASN A 108 7.18 -14.67 16.44
CA ASN A 108 8.03 -14.15 15.36
C ASN A 108 7.10 -13.59 14.27
N SER A 109 7.04 -12.28 14.08
CA SER A 109 6.06 -11.69 13.17
C SER A 109 6.56 -10.43 12.45
N LEU A 110 5.94 -10.16 11.30
CA LEU A 110 5.97 -8.86 10.64
C LEU A 110 4.57 -8.27 10.69
N GLU A 111 4.46 -7.06 11.27
CA GLU A 111 3.21 -6.34 11.35
C GLU A 111 3.22 -5.10 10.47
N PHE A 112 2.17 -4.91 9.69
CA PHE A 112 2.03 -3.78 8.78
C PHE A 112 0.56 -3.43 8.56
N ASP A 113 0.32 -2.33 7.87
CA ASP A 113 -1.05 -1.87 7.58
C ASP A 113 -1.78 -2.84 6.65
N ALA A 114 -2.98 -3.28 7.04
CA ALA A 114 -3.74 -4.27 6.28
C ALA A 114 -4.08 -3.81 4.85
N LEU A 115 -4.11 -2.51 4.59
CA LEU A 115 -4.36 -1.98 3.25
C LEU A 115 -3.31 -2.43 2.22
N TYR A 116 -2.09 -2.79 2.64
CA TYR A 116 -1.11 -3.39 1.73
C TYR A 116 -1.62 -4.71 1.13
N LEU A 117 -2.44 -5.49 1.85
CA LEU A 117 -3.00 -6.76 1.37
C LEU A 117 -3.97 -6.56 0.19
N ALA A 118 -4.57 -5.38 0.05
CA ALA A 118 -5.46 -5.06 -1.05
C ALA A 118 -4.72 -4.64 -2.33
N LEU A 119 -3.40 -4.39 -2.26
CA LEU A 119 -2.64 -3.94 -3.42
C LEU A 119 -2.62 -5.02 -4.54
N PRO A 120 -2.85 -4.62 -5.80
CA PRO A 120 -2.77 -5.54 -6.92
C PRO A 120 -1.33 -5.96 -7.19
N LEU A 121 -1.15 -7.19 -7.66
CA LEU A 121 0.16 -7.65 -8.11
C LEU A 121 0.54 -6.96 -9.42
N ARG A 122 1.80 -6.57 -9.52
CA ARG A 122 2.36 -5.81 -10.66
C ARG A 122 3.47 -6.57 -11.39
N ARG A 123 3.61 -7.87 -11.10
CA ARG A 123 4.68 -8.72 -11.63
C ARG A 123 4.10 -9.87 -12.42
N ASP A 124 4.62 -10.04 -13.63
CA ASP A 124 4.32 -11.16 -14.51
C ASP A 124 5.40 -12.26 -14.39
N GLU A 125 5.18 -13.37 -15.08
CA GLU A 125 6.10 -14.52 -15.07
C GLU A 125 7.49 -14.14 -15.61
N ALA A 126 7.55 -13.28 -16.62
CA ALA A 126 8.81 -12.79 -17.16
C ALA A 126 9.60 -11.95 -16.13
N ALA A 127 8.92 -11.12 -15.34
CA ALA A 127 9.53 -10.39 -14.23
C ALA A 127 10.04 -11.36 -13.16
N LEU A 128 9.28 -12.42 -12.85
CA LEU A 128 9.73 -13.44 -11.90
C LEU A 128 11.02 -14.11 -12.37
N GLN A 129 11.11 -14.48 -13.64
CA GLN A 129 12.32 -15.11 -14.18
C GLN A 129 13.55 -14.20 -14.06
N ARG A 130 13.41 -12.92 -14.47
CA ARG A 130 14.48 -11.92 -14.32
C ARG A 130 14.85 -11.68 -12.85
N MET A 131 13.88 -11.75 -11.96
CA MET A 131 14.11 -11.61 -10.52
C MET A 131 14.91 -12.81 -9.99
N LEU A 132 14.58 -14.04 -10.39
CA LEU A 132 15.28 -15.25 -9.96
C LEU A 132 16.73 -15.28 -10.45
N GLU A 133 17.01 -14.79 -11.66
CA GLU A 133 18.38 -14.61 -12.18
C GLU A 133 19.22 -13.62 -11.35
N ARG A 134 18.57 -12.72 -10.61
CA ARG A 134 19.20 -11.66 -9.82
C ARG A 134 18.76 -11.69 -8.35
N ALA A 135 18.34 -12.85 -7.85
CA ALA A 135 17.56 -12.98 -6.62
C ALA A 135 18.25 -12.36 -5.38
N LEU A 136 19.59 -12.36 -5.34
CA LEU A 136 20.42 -11.75 -4.29
C LEU A 136 20.14 -10.23 -4.10
N LEU A 137 19.60 -9.53 -5.10
CA LEU A 137 19.34 -8.09 -4.98
C LEU A 137 18.10 -7.74 -4.15
N LEU A 138 17.15 -8.66 -3.99
CA LEU A 138 15.91 -8.44 -3.21
C LEU A 138 16.10 -8.56 -1.69
N THR A 139 17.11 -9.31 -1.27
CA THR A 139 17.47 -9.48 0.14
C THR A 139 18.23 -8.28 0.70
N VAL A 140 18.91 -7.50 -0.15
CA VAL A 140 19.92 -6.51 0.29
C VAL A 140 19.45 -5.04 0.19
N ARG A 141 18.49 -4.69 -0.68
CA ARG A 141 18.08 -3.28 -0.87
C ARG A 141 16.65 -2.98 -0.41
N PRO A 142 16.42 -1.89 0.35
CA PRO A 142 15.06 -1.42 0.65
C PRO A 142 14.34 -1.04 -0.64
N TYR A 143 13.10 -1.50 -0.78
CA TYR A 143 12.23 -1.07 -1.87
C TYR A 143 11.91 0.41 -1.68
N ARG A 144 12.07 1.24 -2.72
CA ARG A 144 11.98 2.71 -2.57
C ARG A 144 10.60 3.31 -2.78
N ARG A 145 9.69 2.58 -3.44
CA ARG A 145 8.34 3.08 -3.77
C ARG A 145 7.34 2.75 -2.67
N ASP A 146 6.55 3.67 -2.14
CA ASP A 146 5.42 3.39 -1.23
C ASP A 146 4.07 3.72 -1.89
N ARG A 147 3.48 2.74 -2.58
CA ARG A 147 2.20 2.89 -3.28
C ARG A 147 1.01 2.97 -2.33
N LEU A 148 1.14 2.48 -1.10
CA LEU A 148 0.05 2.57 -0.14
C LEU A 148 -0.21 4.01 0.27
N LEU A 149 0.83 4.85 0.37
CA LEU A 149 0.65 6.27 0.61
C LEU A 149 -0.23 6.92 -0.47
N LEU A 150 0.03 6.60 -1.74
CA LEU A 150 -0.76 7.13 -2.86
C LEU A 150 -2.23 6.73 -2.76
N GLU A 151 -2.50 5.46 -2.46
CA GLU A 151 -3.87 4.95 -2.29
C GLU A 151 -4.55 5.52 -1.05
N LYS A 152 -3.85 5.65 0.08
CA LYS A 152 -4.36 6.31 1.30
C LYS A 152 -4.74 7.76 1.03
N VAL A 153 -3.88 8.50 0.33
CA VAL A 153 -4.17 9.89 -0.08
C VAL A 153 -5.43 9.94 -0.94
N ARG A 154 -5.56 9.05 -1.94
CA ARG A 154 -6.75 8.98 -2.80
C ARG A 154 -8.01 8.66 -2.00
N GLN A 155 -7.94 7.69 -1.11
CA GLN A 155 -9.08 7.27 -0.29
C GLN A 155 -9.55 8.38 0.64
N LEU A 156 -8.61 9.04 1.33
CA LEU A 156 -8.92 10.19 2.19
C LEU A 156 -9.57 11.33 1.40
N LEU A 157 -9.00 11.68 0.24
CA LEU A 157 -9.57 12.70 -0.63
C LEU A 157 -10.96 12.31 -1.17
N ARG A 158 -11.23 11.02 -1.44
CA ARG A 158 -12.58 10.57 -1.84
C ARG A 158 -13.60 10.68 -0.71
N GLN A 159 -13.19 10.37 0.51
CA GLN A 159 -14.07 10.43 1.68
C GLN A 159 -14.36 11.89 2.09
N ASP A 160 -13.36 12.76 2.02
CA ASP A 160 -13.46 14.12 2.56
C ASP A 160 -12.68 15.17 1.75
N ALA A 161 -12.97 15.27 0.44
CA ALA A 161 -12.36 16.26 -0.45
C ALA A 161 -12.58 17.71 0.02
N ALA A 162 -13.69 17.95 0.73
CA ALA A 162 -14.08 19.28 1.17
C ALA A 162 -13.24 19.77 2.36
N THR A 163 -12.87 18.89 3.28
CA THR A 163 -12.04 19.25 4.46
C THR A 163 -10.55 19.15 4.14
N LEU A 164 -10.14 18.20 3.29
CA LEU A 164 -8.73 17.94 2.95
C LEU A 164 -8.24 18.79 1.77
N ARG A 165 -8.48 20.11 1.85
CA ARG A 165 -8.13 21.06 0.78
C ARG A 165 -6.66 21.45 0.76
N SER A 166 -5.94 21.35 1.88
CA SER A 166 -4.53 21.75 1.99
C SER A 166 -3.60 20.54 2.09
N ALA A 167 -2.32 20.75 1.83
CA ALA A 167 -1.30 19.73 2.07
C ALA A 167 -1.14 19.46 3.58
N ASP A 168 -1.32 20.49 4.41
CA ASP A 168 -1.20 20.42 5.88
C ASP A 168 -2.24 19.48 6.49
N THR A 169 -3.52 19.71 6.18
CA THR A 169 -4.63 18.88 6.70
C THR A 169 -4.51 17.41 6.29
N LEU A 170 -4.01 17.15 5.08
CA LEU A 170 -3.78 15.79 4.59
C LEU A 170 -2.54 15.15 5.25
N ALA A 171 -1.47 15.91 5.44
CA ALA A 171 -0.25 15.44 6.09
C ALA A 171 -0.51 15.09 7.57
N GLU A 172 -1.26 15.92 8.28
CA GLU A 172 -1.73 15.65 9.65
C GLU A 172 -2.54 14.35 9.74
N ARG A 173 -3.53 14.16 8.85
CA ARG A 173 -4.32 12.91 8.77
C ARG A 173 -3.48 11.66 8.50
N LEU A 174 -2.34 11.82 7.84
CA LEU A 174 -1.41 10.74 7.52
C LEU A 174 -0.27 10.59 8.53
N ASN A 175 -0.24 11.41 9.59
CA ASN A 175 0.86 11.50 10.55
C ASN A 175 2.23 11.74 9.87
N LEU A 176 2.26 12.63 8.88
CA LEU A 176 3.45 13.01 8.12
C LEU A 176 3.67 14.52 8.19
N SER A 177 4.93 14.96 7.97
CA SER A 177 5.18 16.35 7.61
C SER A 177 4.85 16.59 6.14
N VAL A 178 4.45 17.81 5.79
CA VAL A 178 4.18 18.23 4.39
C VAL A 178 5.38 17.96 3.47
N ARG A 179 6.60 18.19 3.97
CA ARG A 179 7.84 17.88 3.24
C ARG A 179 7.98 16.37 2.96
N SER A 180 7.66 15.52 3.94
CA SER A 180 7.71 14.06 3.76
C SER A 180 6.66 13.60 2.76
N LEU A 181 5.44 14.13 2.85
CA LEU A 181 4.35 13.84 1.92
C LEU A 181 4.74 14.18 0.48
N HIS A 182 5.21 15.40 0.21
CA HIS A 182 5.63 15.78 -1.15
C HIS A 182 6.80 14.94 -1.67
N ARG A 183 7.79 14.65 -0.83
CA ARG A 183 8.94 13.81 -1.21
C ARG A 183 8.48 12.41 -1.61
N GLN A 184 7.70 11.74 -0.75
CA GLN A 184 7.23 10.39 -1.00
C GLN A 184 6.31 10.31 -2.23
N LEU A 185 5.41 11.29 -2.41
CA LEU A 185 4.58 11.36 -3.63
C LEU A 185 5.41 11.54 -4.90
N LYS A 186 6.49 12.35 -4.83
CA LYS A 186 7.41 12.54 -5.96
C LYS A 186 8.21 11.27 -6.25
N ASP A 187 8.62 10.53 -5.22
CA ASP A 187 9.30 9.24 -5.38
C ASP A 187 8.39 8.19 -6.05
N GLU A 188 7.06 8.31 -5.86
CA GLU A 188 6.03 7.56 -6.59
C GLU A 188 5.74 8.08 -8.01
N GLY A 189 6.41 9.13 -8.47
CA GLY A 189 6.16 9.74 -9.77
C GLY A 189 4.84 10.52 -9.84
N SER A 190 4.33 10.98 -8.69
CA SER A 190 3.10 11.77 -8.60
C SER A 190 3.32 13.10 -7.88
N SER A 191 2.28 13.93 -7.86
CA SER A 191 2.23 15.15 -7.06
C SER A 191 0.89 15.22 -6.36
N LEU A 192 0.85 15.88 -5.19
CA LEU A 192 -0.39 16.05 -4.44
C LEU A 192 -1.48 16.71 -5.33
N GLN A 193 -1.10 17.69 -6.14
CA GLN A 193 -2.02 18.37 -7.04
C GLN A 193 -2.59 17.42 -8.10
N ALA A 194 -1.75 16.58 -8.72
CA ALA A 194 -2.20 15.60 -9.71
C ALA A 194 -3.19 14.58 -9.12
N ILE A 195 -2.95 14.14 -7.87
CA ILE A 195 -3.85 13.21 -7.17
C ILE A 195 -5.18 13.89 -6.85
N LYS A 196 -5.16 15.12 -6.33
CA LYS A 196 -6.37 15.89 -6.06
C LYS A 196 -7.19 16.09 -7.33
N ASP A 197 -6.56 16.43 -8.44
CA ASP A 197 -7.25 16.67 -9.71
C ASP A 197 -7.89 15.38 -10.25
N THR A 198 -7.20 14.24 -10.12
CA THR A 198 -7.76 12.93 -10.50
C THR A 198 -8.98 12.58 -9.65
N VAL A 199 -8.87 12.67 -8.33
CA VAL A 199 -9.98 12.35 -7.40
C VAL A 199 -11.17 13.31 -7.61
N ARG A 200 -10.91 14.61 -7.76
CA ARG A 200 -11.93 15.61 -8.03
C ARG A 200 -12.66 15.36 -9.34
N ARG A 201 -11.94 14.99 -10.40
CA ARG A 201 -12.52 14.66 -11.70
C ARG A 201 -13.45 13.45 -11.59
N GLU A 202 -12.99 12.38 -10.95
CA GLU A 202 -13.78 11.15 -10.78
C GLU A 202 -15.06 11.40 -9.98
N LEU A 203 -14.96 12.08 -8.83
CA LEU A 203 -16.12 12.44 -8.01
C LEU A 203 -17.09 13.38 -8.75
N ALA A 204 -16.56 14.35 -9.50
CA ALA A 204 -17.39 15.28 -10.26
C ALA A 204 -18.17 14.55 -11.35
N LEU A 205 -17.50 13.68 -12.12
CA LEU A 205 -18.16 12.85 -13.13
C LEU A 205 -19.23 11.97 -12.50
N GLU A 206 -18.93 11.30 -11.39
CA GLU A 206 -19.90 10.48 -10.67
C GLU A 206 -21.12 11.28 -10.23
N LEU A 207 -20.93 12.45 -9.61
CA LEU A 207 -22.03 13.30 -9.15
C LEU A 207 -22.85 13.87 -10.31
N LEU A 208 -22.21 14.23 -11.42
CA LEU A 208 -22.90 14.76 -12.60
C LEU A 208 -23.75 13.70 -13.30
N LEU A 209 -23.26 12.45 -13.36
CA LEU A 209 -23.94 11.35 -14.03
C LEU A 209 -25.04 10.72 -13.17
N LYS A 210 -24.85 10.65 -11.85
CA LYS A 210 -25.79 9.98 -10.93
C LYS A 210 -26.79 10.93 -10.26
N THR A 211 -26.63 12.25 -10.37
CA THR A 211 -27.48 13.21 -9.64
C THR A 211 -27.79 14.48 -10.44
N GLN A 212 -28.92 15.11 -10.10
CA GLN A 212 -29.33 16.42 -10.61
C GLN A 212 -28.88 17.59 -9.71
N ARG A 213 -27.84 17.39 -8.87
CA ARG A 213 -27.38 18.43 -7.92
C ARG A 213 -26.94 19.71 -8.64
N PRO A 214 -27.21 20.91 -8.10
CA PRO A 214 -26.67 22.15 -8.66
C PRO A 214 -25.13 22.12 -8.77
N LEU A 215 -24.57 22.70 -9.84
CA LEU A 215 -23.12 22.69 -10.08
C LEU A 215 -22.33 23.31 -8.92
N LYS A 216 -22.88 24.35 -8.27
CA LYS A 216 -22.33 24.92 -7.03
C LYS A 216 -22.16 23.89 -5.92
N GLN A 217 -23.15 23.04 -5.68
CA GLN A 217 -23.08 21.99 -4.65
C GLN A 217 -22.07 20.89 -5.03
N ILE A 218 -21.95 20.57 -6.32
CA ILE A 218 -20.94 19.63 -6.81
C ILE A 218 -19.54 20.22 -6.60
N ALA A 219 -19.34 21.49 -6.92
CA ALA A 219 -18.07 22.20 -6.73
C ALA A 219 -17.63 22.18 -5.25
N GLU A 220 -18.54 22.49 -4.32
CA GLU A 220 -18.26 22.44 -2.88
C GLU A 220 -17.91 21.02 -2.42
N ARG A 221 -18.67 20.02 -2.88
CA ARG A 221 -18.48 18.60 -2.52
C ARG A 221 -17.16 18.03 -2.99
N VAL A 222 -16.68 18.44 -4.17
CA VAL A 222 -15.36 18.05 -4.70
C VAL A 222 -14.23 18.97 -4.20
N GLY A 223 -14.51 19.88 -3.27
CA GLY A 223 -13.49 20.66 -2.57
C GLY A 223 -12.99 21.89 -3.34
N PHE A 224 -13.84 22.50 -4.17
CA PHE A 224 -13.63 23.85 -4.69
C PHE A 224 -14.31 24.89 -3.79
N THR A 225 -13.72 26.08 -3.72
CA THR A 225 -14.27 27.23 -2.97
C THR A 225 -15.36 27.97 -3.73
N ASN A 226 -15.35 27.90 -5.07
CA ASN A 226 -16.38 28.51 -5.89
C ASN A 226 -16.60 27.72 -7.20
N GLU A 227 -17.77 27.92 -7.77
CA GLU A 227 -18.22 27.25 -8.99
C GLU A 227 -17.36 27.61 -10.22
N LYS A 228 -16.95 28.87 -10.38
CA LYS A 228 -16.14 29.31 -11.54
C LYS A 228 -14.81 28.56 -11.63
N SER A 229 -14.12 28.39 -10.50
CA SER A 229 -12.89 27.62 -10.42
C SER A 229 -13.11 26.14 -10.74
N PHE A 230 -14.22 25.57 -10.29
CA PHE A 230 -14.61 24.20 -10.64
C PHE A 230 -14.86 24.05 -12.14
N LEU A 231 -15.65 24.94 -12.76
CA LEU A 231 -15.96 24.87 -14.19
C LEU A 231 -14.69 24.92 -15.06
N ARG A 232 -13.76 25.83 -14.74
CA ARG A 232 -12.48 25.94 -15.44
C ARG A 232 -11.63 24.68 -15.30
N ALA A 233 -11.53 24.15 -14.08
CA ALA A 233 -10.74 22.95 -13.81
C ALA A 233 -11.36 21.71 -14.48
N PHE A 234 -12.68 21.54 -14.37
CA PHE A 234 -13.41 20.43 -14.98
C PHE A 234 -13.23 20.41 -16.50
N LYS A 235 -13.38 21.57 -17.16
CA LYS A 235 -13.12 21.69 -18.60
C LYS A 235 -11.66 21.38 -18.94
N GLY A 236 -10.72 21.83 -18.12
CA GLY A 236 -9.30 21.49 -18.29
C GLY A 236 -9.02 19.99 -18.19
N TRP A 237 -9.69 19.27 -17.28
CA TRP A 237 -9.46 17.84 -17.07
C TRP A 237 -10.19 16.91 -18.03
N THR A 238 -11.34 17.34 -18.55
CA THR A 238 -12.27 16.49 -19.33
C THR A 238 -12.43 16.95 -20.78
N GLY A 239 -12.02 18.17 -21.12
CA GLY A 239 -12.27 18.80 -22.41
C GLY A 239 -13.70 19.30 -22.62
N GLN A 240 -14.63 19.02 -21.70
CA GLN A 240 -16.05 19.33 -21.84
C GLN A 240 -16.57 20.14 -20.65
N THR A 241 -17.72 20.81 -20.81
CA THR A 241 -18.39 21.48 -19.68
C THR A 241 -19.25 20.48 -18.90
N PRO A 242 -19.47 20.69 -17.59
CA PRO A 242 -20.35 19.81 -16.80
C PRO A 242 -21.76 19.65 -17.39
N ASP A 243 -22.33 20.73 -17.95
CA ASP A 243 -23.64 20.68 -18.59
C ASP A 243 -23.65 19.83 -19.86
N ALA A 244 -22.57 19.88 -20.66
CA ALA A 244 -22.44 19.02 -21.84
C ALA A 244 -22.42 17.53 -21.45
N VAL A 245 -21.71 17.18 -20.38
CA VAL A 245 -21.68 15.81 -19.84
C VAL A 245 -23.08 15.37 -19.39
N ARG A 246 -23.83 16.23 -18.69
CA ARG A 246 -25.22 15.95 -18.28
C ARG A 246 -26.16 15.74 -19.46
N GLN A 247 -26.10 16.62 -20.45
CA GLN A 247 -26.94 16.53 -21.63
C GLN A 247 -26.63 15.27 -22.44
N ALA A 248 -25.35 14.91 -22.58
CA ALA A 248 -24.95 13.67 -23.25
C ALA A 248 -25.49 12.43 -22.52
N ALA A 249 -25.42 12.41 -21.18
CA ALA A 249 -25.98 11.32 -20.39
C ALA A 249 -27.51 11.24 -20.50
N ALA A 250 -28.22 12.38 -20.48
CA ALA A 250 -29.67 12.43 -20.61
C ALA A 250 -30.18 12.02 -22.01
N ARG A 251 -29.36 12.17 -23.05
CA ARG A 251 -29.68 11.72 -24.42
C ARG A 251 -29.41 10.23 -24.65
N ALA A 252 -28.60 9.61 -23.80
CA ALA A 252 -28.22 8.20 -23.87
C ALA A 252 -29.08 7.29 -22.97
N ALA A 253 -29.91 7.88 -22.12
CA ALA A 253 -30.90 7.21 -21.26
C ALA A 253 -32.27 7.19 -21.95
#